data_AF-A0A7W9YMV5-F1
#
_entry.id   AF-A0A7W9YMV5-F1
#
_cell.length_a   1.000
_cell.length_b   1.000
_cell.length_c   1.000
_cell.angle_alpha   90.00
_cell.angle_beta   90.00
_cell.angle_gamma   90.00
#
_symmetry.space_group_name_H-M   'P 1'
#
loop_
_entity.id
_entity.type
_entity.pdbx_description
1 polymer ?
#
loop_
_entity_poly.entity_id
_entity_poly.type
_entity_poly.pdbx_seq_one_letter_code
_entity_poly.pdbx_strand_id
1 'polypeptide(L)'
;MTQTDADAKPEKERKPRTGPVTFTKQVVGELRKVRWPTRRELITYTIVVIVFVLIMVGYISLIDFGFGEAVTWLYSTLGSPQA
;
A
#
# COMPACT_ATOMS: atom_id res chain seq x y z
N MET A 1 64.00 17.08 -41.01
CA MET A 1 63.84 16.11 -39.90
C MET A 1 62.79 16.67 -38.96
N THR A 2 61.71 15.92 -38.84
CA THR A 2 60.44 16.26 -38.20
C THR A 2 60.55 16.05 -36.69
N GLN A 3 60.08 17.00 -35.88
CA GLN A 3 59.33 16.66 -34.67
C GLN A 3 58.49 17.87 -34.26
N THR A 4 57.17 17.72 -34.40
CA THR A 4 56.18 18.65 -33.88
C THR A 4 55.96 18.30 -32.43
N ASP A 5 56.39 19.19 -31.53
CA ASP A 5 55.96 19.22 -30.14
C ASP A 5 54.50 19.65 -30.11
N ALA A 6 53.58 18.73 -29.91
CA ALA A 6 52.25 19.01 -29.39
C ALA A 6 51.48 17.70 -29.23
N ASP A 7 51.63 17.02 -28.10
CA ASP A 7 50.48 16.33 -27.50
C ASP A 7 50.73 15.96 -26.05
N ALA A 8 50.09 16.69 -25.14
CA ALA A 8 49.85 16.23 -23.77
C ALA A 8 48.70 17.04 -23.18
N LYS A 9 47.46 16.75 -23.61
CA LYS A 9 46.27 17.24 -22.89
C LYS A 9 45.85 16.15 -21.89
N PRO A 10 45.81 16.43 -20.57
CA PRO A 10 45.38 15.42 -19.60
C PRO A 10 43.87 15.18 -19.77
N GLU A 11 43.51 13.96 -20.16
CA GLU A 11 42.12 13.53 -20.28
C GLU A 11 41.51 13.45 -18.88
N LYS A 12 40.66 14.43 -18.57
CA LYS A 12 39.96 14.55 -17.30
C LYS A 12 38.89 13.46 -17.23
N GLU A 13 39.16 12.39 -16.46
CA GLU A 13 38.18 11.36 -16.09
C GLU A 13 36.90 11.99 -15.54
N ARG A 14 35.87 12.08 -16.38
CA ARG A 14 34.52 12.42 -15.95
C ARG A 14 33.87 11.14 -15.43
N LYS A 15 33.85 10.97 -14.10
CA LYS A 15 33.07 9.91 -13.45
C LYS A 15 31.64 9.93 -14.01
N PRO A 16 31.16 8.85 -14.65
CA PRO A 16 29.81 8.81 -15.19
C PRO A 16 28.82 8.89 -14.02
N ARG A 17 27.94 9.89 -14.04
CA ARG A 17 26.82 9.99 -13.09
C ARG A 17 25.92 8.78 -13.31
N THR A 18 25.47 8.15 -12.24
CA THR A 18 24.55 7.01 -12.30
C THR A 18 23.30 7.40 -13.08
N GLY A 19 23.16 6.86 -14.30
CA GLY A 19 22.02 7.16 -15.16
C GLY A 19 20.75 6.44 -14.71
N PRO A 20 19.56 6.87 -15.19
CA PRO A 20 18.28 6.23 -14.88
C PRO A 20 18.23 4.73 -15.23
N VAL A 21 19.01 4.31 -16.22
CA VAL A 21 19.20 2.89 -16.59
C VAL A 21 19.88 2.10 -15.46
N THR A 22 20.90 2.68 -14.82
CA THR A 22 21.64 2.04 -13.72
C THR A 22 20.81 2.01 -12.44
N PHE A 23 20.03 3.06 -12.17
CA PHE A 23 19.08 3.13 -11.06
C PHE A 23 18.01 2.03 -11.14
N THR A 24 17.40 1.83 -12.31
CA THR A 24 16.37 0.79 -12.50
C THR A 24 16.93 -0.61 -12.25
N LYS A 25 18.18 -0.87 -12.68
CA LYS A 25 18.87 -2.14 -12.39
C LYS A 25 19.11 -2.35 -10.88
N GLN A 26 19.43 -1.28 -10.15
CA GLN A 26 19.57 -1.32 -8.69
C GLN A 26 18.22 -1.60 -8.00
N VAL A 27 17.14 -0.91 -8.39
CA VAL A 27 15.79 -1.13 -7.85
C VAL A 27 15.32 -2.58 -8.07
N VAL A 28 15.50 -3.14 -9.28
CA VAL A 28 15.16 -4.55 -9.54
C VAL A 28 15.98 -5.51 -8.67
N GLY A 29 17.26 -5.18 -8.42
CA GLY A 29 18.12 -5.93 -7.51
C GLY A 29 17.63 -5.94 -6.07
N GLU A 30 17.13 -4.80 -5.58
CA GLU A 30 16.55 -4.66 -4.23
C GLU A 30 15.15 -5.29 -4.13
N LEU A 31 14.30 -5.11 -5.15
CA LEU A 31 12.96 -5.73 -5.20
C LEU A 31 13.03 -7.26 -5.17
N ARG A 32 14.11 -7.85 -5.69
CA ARG A 32 14.35 -9.29 -5.61
C ARG A 32 14.62 -9.79 -4.17
N LYS A 33 15.02 -8.90 -3.26
CA LYS A 33 15.20 -9.21 -1.84
C LYS A 33 13.88 -9.16 -1.08
N VAL A 34 12.83 -8.59 -1.65
CA VAL A 34 11.49 -8.61 -1.08
C VAL A 34 11.01 -10.05 -1.06
N ARG A 35 10.80 -10.56 0.14
CA ARG A 35 10.23 -11.89 0.35
C ARG A 35 8.77 -11.83 -0.09
N TRP A 36 8.50 -12.24 -1.32
CA TRP A 36 7.12 -12.40 -1.77
C TRP A 36 6.47 -13.57 -1.03
N PRO A 37 5.26 -13.37 -0.47
CA PRO A 37 4.57 -14.39 0.29
C PRO A 37 4.24 -15.58 -0.59
N THR A 38 4.24 -16.77 0.01
CA THR A 38 3.80 -17.98 -0.69
C THR A 38 2.30 -17.93 -0.99
N ARG A 39 1.82 -18.71 -1.99
CA ARG A 39 0.37 -18.79 -2.29
C ARG A 39 -0.47 -19.14 -1.06
N ARG A 40 0.08 -19.97 -0.16
CA ARG A 40 -0.59 -20.38 1.08
C ARG A 40 -0.69 -19.23 2.09
N GLU A 41 0.37 -18.46 2.27
CA GLU A 41 0.36 -17.25 3.11
C GLU A 41 -0.66 -16.23 2.61
N LEU A 42 -0.65 -15.97 1.29
CA LEU A 42 -1.59 -15.02 0.69
C LEU A 42 -3.05 -15.41 0.97
N ILE A 43 -3.39 -16.68 0.71
CA ILE A 43 -4.74 -17.21 0.98
C ILE A 43 -5.09 -17.11 2.47
N THR A 44 -4.15 -17.45 3.35
CA THR A 44 -4.36 -17.37 4.80
C THR A 44 -4.67 -15.94 5.23
N TYR A 45 -3.89 -14.96 4.76
CA TYR A 45 -4.12 -13.55 5.07
C TYR A 45 -5.46 -13.05 4.52
N THR A 46 -5.82 -13.44 3.29
CA THR A 46 -7.12 -13.10 2.71
C THR A 46 -8.27 -13.69 3.53
N ILE A 47 -8.17 -14.95 3.96
CA ILE A 47 -9.21 -15.60 4.79
C ILE A 47 -9.36 -14.87 6.13
N VAL A 48 -8.26 -14.54 6.80
CA VAL A 48 -8.29 -13.81 8.08
C VAL A 48 -9.01 -12.46 7.92
N VAL A 49 -8.70 -11.71 6.86
CA VAL A 49 -9.36 -10.43 6.58
C VAL A 49 -10.85 -10.61 6.31
N ILE A 50 -11.24 -11.63 5.52
CA ILE A 50 -12.66 -11.92 5.24
C ILE A 50 -13.42 -12.22 6.54
N VAL A 51 -12.88 -13.10 7.39
CA VAL A 51 -13.51 -13.44 8.68
C VAL A 51 -13.64 -12.20 9.57
N PHE A 52 -12.60 -11.37 9.64
CA PHE A 52 -12.63 -10.14 10.42
C PHE A 52 -13.71 -9.16 9.91
N VAL A 53 -13.80 -8.97 8.59
CA VAL A 53 -14.82 -8.11 7.97
C VAL A 53 -16.23 -8.64 8.25
N LEU A 54 -16.46 -9.96 8.16
CA LEU A 54 -17.77 -10.54 8.46
C LEU A 54 -18.19 -10.31 9.91
N ILE A 55 -17.25 -10.42 10.86
CA ILE A 55 -17.51 -10.11 12.27
C ILE A 55 -17.89 -8.64 12.45
N MET A 56 -17.14 -7.72 11.82
CA MET A 56 -17.43 -6.28 11.90
C MET A 56 -18.79 -5.94 11.28
N VAL A 57 -19.12 -6.52 10.13
CA VAL A 57 -20.45 -6.36 9.50
C VAL A 57 -21.53 -6.85 10.45
N GLY A 58 -21.39 -8.05 11.02
CA GLY A 58 -22.35 -8.59 11.98
C GLY A 58 -22.51 -7.72 13.22
N TYR A 59 -21.41 -7.21 13.77
CA TYR A 59 -21.41 -6.30 14.93
C TYR A 59 -22.11 -4.97 14.62
N ILE A 60 -21.77 -4.33 13.50
CA ILE A 60 -22.38 -3.07 13.08
C ILE A 60 -23.87 -3.28 12.81
N SER A 61 -24.24 -4.33 12.06
CA SER A 61 -25.65 -4.65 11.78
C SER A 61 -26.47 -4.93 13.04
N LEU A 62 -25.89 -5.59 14.05
CA LEU A 62 -26.54 -5.81 15.33
C LEU A 62 -26.85 -4.49 16.04
N ILE A 63 -25.87 -3.58 16.05
CA ILE A 63 -26.02 -2.27 16.65
C ILE A 63 -27.02 -1.42 15.87
N ASP A 64 -26.94 -1.38 14.54
CA ASP A 64 -27.87 -0.64 13.69
C ASP A 64 -29.32 -1.11 13.91
N PHE A 65 -29.53 -2.42 14.02
CA PHE A 65 -30.84 -3.00 14.34
C PHE A 65 -31.32 -2.57 15.73
N GLY A 66 -30.45 -2.68 16.74
CA GLY A 66 -30.77 -2.27 18.12
C GLY A 66 -31.05 -0.77 18.25
N PHE A 67 -30.32 0.07 17.52
CA PHE A 67 -30.55 1.51 17.48
C PHE A 67 -31.85 1.86 16.74
N GLY A 68 -32.19 1.16 15.65
CA GLY A 68 -33.45 1.34 14.94
C GLY A 68 -34.65 1.12 15.85
N GLU A 69 -34.70 -0.02 16.54
CA GLU A 69 -35.78 -0.32 17.49
C GLU A 69 -35.79 0.65 18.68
N ALA A 70 -34.62 1.02 19.22
CA ALA A 70 -34.51 1.95 20.33
C ALA A 70 -35.04 3.35 19.96
N VAL A 71 -34.75 3.85 18.76
CA VAL A 71 -35.24 5.15 18.28
C VAL A 71 -36.74 5.11 18.05
N THR A 72 -37.28 4.03 17.46
CA THR A 72 -38.73 3.87 17.30
C THR A 72 -39.45 3.84 18.65
N TRP A 73 -38.93 3.07 19.62
CA TRP A 73 -39.47 3.01 20.97
C TRP A 73 -39.39 4.36 21.70
N LEU A 74 -38.28 5.08 21.52
CA LEU A 74 -38.08 6.39 22.11
C LEU A 74 -39.06 7.41 21.52
N TYR A 75 -39.25 7.42 20.21
CA TYR A 75 -40.24 8.27 19.55
C TYR A 75 -41.67 7.89 19.93
N SER A 76 -42.01 6.61 20.07
CA SER A 76 -43.36 6.21 20.52
C SER A 76 -43.62 6.59 21.98
N THR A 77 -42.58 6.58 22.81
CA THR A 77 -42.69 6.85 24.26
C THR A 77 -42.64 8.36 24.57
N LEU A 78 -41.82 9.14 23.87
CA LEU A 78 -41.70 10.59 24.07
C LEU A 78 -42.61 11.40 23.13
N GLY A 79 -42.91 10.86 21.95
CA GLY A 79 -43.74 11.48 20.91
C GLY A 79 -45.14 10.87 20.86
N SER A 80 -45.88 10.90 21.96
CA SER A 80 -47.34 10.86 21.89
C SER A 80 -47.86 12.27 21.60
N PRO A 81 -48.24 12.59 20.36
CA PRO A 81 -49.49 13.34 20.17
C PRO A 81 -50.28 12.86 18.93
N GLN A 82 -51.44 12.26 19.19
CA GLN A 82 -52.68 12.28 18.39
C GLN A 82 -52.54 12.62 16.88
N ALA A 83 -52.51 11.60 16.03
CA ALA A 83 -53.10 11.51 14.67
C ALA A 83 -52.30 10.53 13.78
#